data_AF-A0A7T0C184-F1
#
_entry.id   AF-A0A7T0C184-F1
#
_cell.length_a   1.000
_cell.length_b   1.000
_cell.length_c   1.000
_cell.angle_alpha   90.00
_cell.angle_beta   90.00
_cell.angle_gamma   90.00
#
_symmetry.space_group_name_H-M   'P 1'
#
loop_
_entity.id
_entity.type
_entity.pdbx_description
1 polymer ?
#
loop_
_entity_poly.entity_id
_entity_poly.type
_entity_poly.pdbx_seq_one_letter_code
_entity_poly.pdbx_strand_id
1 'polypeptide(L)'
;MEQQGVVLIGHGGVPKDFPRELLKKWMDLHKKRPADQAPSQTEMDLENTLRSWPRTPENDPYQFGLEALAEQLRAQLANVELKTAYNEFCQPTIAQAVDALIASGVMNIVLLTTMVTPGGSHAEKEIPEEIRKLKEKYPAAHIDYAWPFDLHKVAEMMKDQIESFQPRA
;
A
#
# COMPACT_ATOMS: atom_id res chain seq x y z
N MET A 1 -17.11 9.14 -19.71
CA MET A 1 -16.96 8.51 -18.38
C MET A 1 -15.91 9.31 -17.64
N GLU A 2 -16.18 9.71 -16.41
CA GLU A 2 -15.16 10.37 -15.57
C GLU A 2 -14.03 9.38 -15.28
N GLN A 3 -12.79 9.86 -15.33
CA GLN A 3 -11.61 9.04 -15.07
C GLN A 3 -11.58 8.65 -13.59
N GLN A 4 -11.38 7.36 -13.30
CA GLN A 4 -11.27 6.85 -11.93
C GLN A 4 -9.81 6.66 -11.54
N GLY A 5 -9.47 6.99 -10.30
CA GLY A 5 -8.17 6.72 -9.69
C GLY A 5 -8.23 5.42 -8.91
N VAL A 6 -7.19 4.60 -9.01
CA VAL A 6 -7.02 3.43 -8.14
C VAL A 6 -5.66 3.53 -7.45
N VAL A 7 -5.66 3.32 -6.14
CA VAL A 7 -4.43 3.17 -5.36
C VAL A 7 -4.35 1.74 -4.85
N LEU A 8 -3.45 0.95 -5.42
CA LEU A 8 -3.15 -0.42 -4.97
C LEU A 8 -2.16 -0.38 -3.81
N ILE A 9 -2.61 -0.78 -2.63
CA ILE A 9 -1.87 -0.70 -1.37
C ILE A 9 -1.23 -2.05 -1.05
N GLY A 10 0.10 -2.05 -0.98
CA GLY A 10 0.88 -3.12 -0.39
C GLY A 10 1.27 -2.81 1.05
N HIS A 11 1.78 -3.83 1.72
CA HIS A 11 2.36 -3.69 3.06
C HIS A 11 3.61 -2.78 3.01
N GLY A 12 4.52 -3.11 2.09
CA GLY A 12 5.86 -2.52 2.01
C GLY A 12 6.87 -3.34 2.81
N GLY A 13 8.14 -3.22 2.43
CA GLY A 13 9.21 -4.04 2.99
C GLY A 13 10.47 -3.22 3.25
N VAL A 14 11.25 -3.68 4.23
CA VAL A 14 12.61 -3.18 4.42
C VAL A 14 13.50 -3.79 3.34
N PRO A 15 14.21 -2.99 2.52
CA PRO A 15 15.12 -3.53 1.52
C PRO A 15 16.23 -4.36 2.19
N LYS A 16 16.60 -5.49 1.57
CA LYS A 16 17.55 -6.46 2.15
C LYS A 16 18.94 -5.88 2.44
N ASP A 17 19.33 -4.87 1.68
CA ASP A 17 20.62 -4.18 1.80
C ASP A 17 20.55 -2.89 2.65
N PHE A 18 19.40 -2.59 3.25
CA PHE A 18 19.26 -1.43 4.12
C PHE A 18 20.17 -1.55 5.35
N PRO A 19 20.90 -0.48 5.76
CA PRO A 19 21.84 -0.57 6.87
C PRO A 19 21.17 -0.97 8.19
N ARG A 20 21.58 -2.12 8.75
CA ARG A 20 21.00 -2.69 9.98
C ARG A 20 21.07 -1.74 11.17
N GLU A 21 22.14 -0.97 11.29
CA GLU A 21 22.31 0.01 12.38
C GLU A 21 21.28 1.15 12.30
N LEU A 22 20.95 1.62 11.09
CA LEU A 22 19.92 2.64 10.90
C LEU A 22 18.53 2.09 11.21
N LEU A 23 18.24 0.86 10.76
CA LEU A 23 16.98 0.18 11.05
C LEU A 23 16.80 -0.03 12.55
N LYS A 24 17.85 -0.49 13.23
CA LYS A 24 17.85 -0.68 14.68
C LYS A 24 17.61 0.63 15.41
N LYS A 25 18.30 1.70 15.01
CA LYS A 25 18.11 3.04 15.58
C LYS A 25 16.67 3.52 15.42
N TRP A 26 16.08 3.33 14.23
CA TRP A 26 14.68 3.67 13.99
C TRP A 26 13.74 2.84 14.87
N MET A 27 13.90 1.51 14.91
CA MET A 27 13.07 0.63 15.74
C MET A 27 13.15 0.97 17.23
N ASP A 28 14.34 1.31 17.72
CA ASP A 28 14.55 1.67 19.13
C ASP A 28 13.85 2.98 19.50
N LEU A 29 13.85 3.97 18.59
CA LEU A 29 13.10 5.21 18.78
C LEU A 29 11.59 4.94 18.73
N HIS A 30 11.14 4.20 17.72
CA HIS A 30 9.73 3.91 17.51
C HIS A 30 9.09 3.14 18.67
N LYS A 31 9.79 2.12 19.20
CA LYS A 31 9.30 1.33 20.35
C LYS A 31 9.27 2.10 21.66
N LYS A 32 10.17 3.06 21.85
CA LYS A 32 10.23 3.88 23.07
C LYS A 32 9.23 5.04 23.04
N ARG A 33 8.69 5.38 21.86
CA ARG A 33 7.74 6.47 21.70
C ARG A 33 6.39 6.11 22.35
N PRO A 34 5.89 6.93 23.29
CA PRO A 34 4.52 6.80 23.78
C PRO A 34 3.50 6.95 22.65
N ALA A 35 2.40 6.19 22.70
CA ALA A 35 1.41 6.17 21.63
C ALA A 35 0.73 7.53 21.37
N ASP A 36 0.68 8.40 22.38
CA ASP A 36 0.09 9.74 22.34
C ASP A 36 1.07 10.83 21.87
N GLN A 37 2.34 10.49 21.63
CA GLN A 37 3.36 11.43 21.19
C GLN A 37 3.68 11.29 19.70
N ALA A 38 3.86 12.44 19.04
CA ALA A 38 4.35 12.50 17.68
C ALA A 38 5.80 11.96 17.57
N PRO A 39 6.20 11.42 16.40
CA PRO A 39 7.57 10.97 16.18
C PRO A 39 8.56 12.14 16.28
N SER A 40 9.76 11.85 16.80
CA SER A 40 10.85 12.84 16.82
C SER A 40 11.35 13.13 15.40
N GLN A 41 11.96 14.30 15.17
CA GLN A 41 12.55 14.63 13.86
C GLN A 41 13.54 13.56 13.39
N THR A 42 14.38 13.03 14.30
CA THR A 42 15.31 11.95 13.98
C THR A 42 14.62 10.63 13.59
N GLU A 43 13.49 10.29 14.23
CA GLU A 43 12.70 9.13 13.85
C GLU A 43 12.09 9.32 12.45
N MET A 44 11.53 10.49 12.18
CA MET A 44 10.98 10.87 10.88
C MET A 44 12.04 10.83 9.77
N ASP A 45 13.24 11.37 10.03
CA ASP A 45 14.35 11.38 9.06
C ASP A 45 14.82 9.95 8.73
N LEU A 46 14.89 9.07 9.73
CA LEU A 46 15.23 7.67 9.54
C LEU A 46 14.14 6.92 8.78
N GLU A 47 12.86 7.17 9.10
CA GLU A 47 11.73 6.58 8.37
C GLU A 47 11.74 7.04 6.91
N ASN A 48 11.94 8.34 6.66
CA ASN A 48 12.05 8.88 5.31
C ASN A 48 13.20 8.24 4.53
N THR A 49 14.37 8.10 5.16
CA THR A 49 15.53 7.42 4.58
C THR A 49 15.22 5.96 4.24
N LEU A 50 14.53 5.25 5.12
CA LEU A 50 14.11 3.87 4.91
C LEU A 50 13.12 3.76 3.75
N ARG A 51 12.08 4.61 3.73
CA ARG A 51 11.06 4.62 2.69
C ARG A 51 11.64 4.97 1.32
N SER A 52 12.54 5.94 1.24
CA SER A 52 13.18 6.38 0.00
C SER A 52 14.44 5.58 -0.39
N TRP A 53 14.76 4.50 0.32
CA TRP A 53 15.92 3.69 -0.01
C TRP A 53 15.80 3.11 -1.43
N PRO A 54 16.86 3.16 -2.26
CA PRO A 54 16.82 2.65 -3.63
C PRO A 54 16.36 1.18 -3.68
N ARG A 55 15.44 0.88 -4.60
CA ARG A 55 14.88 -0.45 -4.79
C ARG A 55 15.44 -1.11 -6.04
N THR A 56 15.77 -2.39 -5.92
CA THR A 56 16.10 -3.29 -7.02
C THR A 56 15.31 -4.58 -6.86
N PRO A 57 15.10 -5.36 -7.95
CA PRO A 57 14.41 -6.65 -7.85
C PRO A 57 15.03 -7.60 -6.80
N GLU A 58 16.35 -7.48 -6.58
CA GLU A 58 17.10 -8.30 -5.64
C GLU A 58 16.89 -7.87 -4.19
N ASN A 59 16.95 -6.55 -3.92
CA ASN A 59 16.88 -6.01 -2.56
C ASN A 59 15.43 -5.85 -2.06
N ASP A 60 14.45 -5.67 -2.95
CA ASP A 60 13.04 -5.57 -2.60
C ASP A 60 12.13 -6.26 -3.63
N PRO A 61 12.10 -7.61 -3.64
CA PRO A 61 11.21 -8.35 -4.52
C PRO A 61 9.72 -8.12 -4.21
N TYR A 62 9.37 -7.62 -3.02
CA TYR A 62 7.98 -7.35 -2.66
C TYR A 62 7.45 -6.13 -3.42
N GLN A 63 8.20 -5.02 -3.42
CA GLN A 63 7.83 -3.82 -4.16
C GLN A 63 7.68 -4.12 -5.66
N PHE A 64 8.64 -4.83 -6.26
CA PHE A 64 8.57 -5.24 -7.67
C PHE A 64 7.40 -6.19 -7.95
N GLY A 65 7.10 -7.12 -7.04
CA GLY A 65 5.95 -8.02 -7.15
C GLY A 65 4.62 -7.26 -7.13
N LEU A 66 4.49 -6.26 -6.25
CA LEU A 66 3.30 -5.41 -6.19
C LEU A 66 3.15 -4.56 -7.47
N GLU A 67 4.23 -4.02 -7.99
CA GLU A 67 4.21 -3.24 -9.24
C GLU A 67 3.86 -4.11 -10.45
N ALA A 68 4.35 -5.35 -10.49
CA ALA A 68 3.94 -6.31 -11.52
C ALA A 68 2.44 -6.63 -11.44
N LEU A 69 1.90 -6.83 -10.23
CA LEU A 69 0.46 -7.00 -10.03
C LEU A 69 -0.32 -5.75 -10.46
N ALA A 70 0.17 -4.56 -10.14
CA ALA A 70 -0.42 -3.29 -10.54
C ALA A 70 -0.51 -3.16 -12.07
N GLU A 71 0.52 -3.61 -12.79
CA GLU A 71 0.51 -3.63 -14.26
C GLU A 71 -0.52 -4.61 -14.82
N GLN A 72 -0.60 -5.82 -14.25
CA GLN A 72 -1.63 -6.80 -14.64
C GLN A 72 -3.05 -6.29 -14.36
N LEU A 73 -3.25 -5.56 -13.26
CA LEU A 73 -4.54 -4.95 -12.91
C LEU A 73 -4.88 -3.79 -13.85
N ARG A 74 -3.91 -2.92 -14.17
CA ARG A 74 -4.07 -1.81 -15.11
C ARG A 74 -4.53 -2.30 -16.48
N ALA A 75 -3.98 -3.42 -16.97
CA ALA A 75 -4.37 -4.01 -18.25
C ALA A 75 -5.83 -4.52 -18.28
N GLN A 76 -6.45 -4.76 -17.12
CA GLN A 76 -7.82 -5.28 -16.99
C GLN A 76 -8.86 -4.19 -16.69
N LEU A 77 -8.43 -2.97 -16.35
CA LEU A 77 -9.31 -1.87 -15.98
C LEU A 77 -9.34 -0.80 -17.08
N ALA A 78 -10.52 -0.49 -17.59
CA ALA A 78 -10.70 0.59 -18.55
C ALA A 78 -10.83 1.95 -17.84
N ASN A 79 -10.17 2.99 -18.38
CA ASN A 79 -10.26 4.39 -17.93
C ASN A 79 -9.84 4.62 -16.45
N VAL A 80 -8.84 3.88 -15.98
CA VAL A 80 -8.30 4.01 -14.62
C VAL A 80 -6.88 4.58 -14.63
N GLU A 81 -6.63 5.61 -13.81
CA GLU A 81 -5.27 5.99 -13.42
C GLU A 81 -4.87 5.20 -12.15
N LEU A 82 -4.03 4.17 -12.33
CA LEU A 82 -3.60 3.30 -11.25
C LEU A 82 -2.23 3.73 -10.70
N LYS A 83 -2.13 3.91 -9.38
CA LYS A 83 -0.88 4.10 -8.62
C LYS A 83 -0.71 3.00 -7.57
N THR A 84 0.53 2.68 -7.21
CA THR A 84 0.85 1.85 -6.04
C THR A 84 1.06 2.73 -4.82
N ALA A 85 0.87 2.16 -3.62
CA ALA A 85 1.22 2.78 -2.35
C ALA A 85 1.60 1.70 -1.32
N TYR A 86 2.28 2.11 -0.26
CA TYR A 86 2.76 1.20 0.78
C TYR A 86 2.40 1.73 2.17
N ASN A 87 1.94 0.85 3.07
CA ASN A 87 1.64 1.20 4.46
C ASN A 87 2.91 1.67 5.18
N GLU A 88 4.00 0.92 5.01
CA GLU A 88 5.25 1.14 5.74
C GLU A 88 6.49 0.89 4.87
N PHE A 89 7.61 1.43 5.34
CA PHE A 89 8.97 1.15 4.86
C PHE A 89 9.29 1.41 3.39
N CYS A 90 8.32 1.79 2.57
CA CYS A 90 8.47 2.04 1.15
C CYS A 90 7.69 3.30 0.75
N GLN A 91 8.00 3.85 -0.43
CA GLN A 91 7.30 4.96 -1.07
C GLN A 91 6.67 4.52 -2.39
N PRO A 92 5.58 5.17 -2.83
CA PRO A 92 4.90 6.27 -2.15
C PRO A 92 4.01 5.80 -0.97
N THR A 93 3.73 6.71 -0.04
CA THR A 93 2.67 6.49 0.97
C THR A 93 1.29 6.59 0.33
N ILE A 94 0.25 6.13 1.05
CA ILE A 94 -1.14 6.26 0.59
C ILE A 94 -1.49 7.72 0.30
N ALA A 95 -1.13 8.64 1.21
CA ALA A 95 -1.35 10.06 1.00
C ALA A 95 -0.62 10.61 -0.23
N GLN A 96 0.65 10.24 -0.43
CA GLN A 96 1.40 10.68 -1.61
C GLN A 96 0.77 10.18 -2.93
N ALA A 97 0.27 8.94 -2.96
CA ALA A 97 -0.40 8.39 -4.13
C ALA A 97 -1.74 9.11 -4.41
N VAL A 98 -2.52 9.40 -3.37
CA VAL A 98 -3.78 10.17 -3.50
C VAL A 98 -3.51 11.61 -3.92
N ASP A 99 -2.53 12.27 -3.33
CA ASP A 99 -2.10 13.63 -3.70
C ASP A 99 -1.74 13.69 -5.19
N ALA A 100 -1.03 12.69 -5.70
CA ALA A 100 -0.64 12.61 -7.11
C ALA A 100 -1.84 12.41 -8.06
N LEU A 101 -2.88 11.66 -7.65
CA LEU A 101 -4.12 11.51 -8.43
C LEU A 101 -4.95 12.79 -8.44
N ILE A 102 -5.06 13.45 -7.29
CA ILE A 102 -5.81 14.72 -7.20
C ILE A 102 -5.09 15.81 -8.02
N ALA A 103 -3.75 15.84 -7.99
CA ALA A 103 -2.95 16.74 -8.81
C ALA A 103 -3.13 16.49 -10.31
N SER A 104 -3.47 15.27 -10.75
CA SER A 104 -3.81 14.96 -12.15
C SER A 104 -5.28 15.25 -12.50
N GLY A 105 -6.07 15.76 -11.54
CA GLY A 105 -7.49 16.09 -11.72
C GLY A 105 -8.44 14.92 -11.45
N VAL A 106 -7.95 13.79 -10.95
CA VAL A 106 -8.76 12.62 -10.62
C VAL A 106 -9.36 12.77 -9.22
N MET A 107 -10.68 12.92 -9.16
CA MET A 107 -11.42 13.16 -7.91
C MET A 107 -12.19 11.94 -7.40
N ASN A 108 -12.40 10.92 -8.23
CA ASN A 108 -13.04 9.67 -7.85
C ASN A 108 -11.97 8.59 -7.65
N ILE A 109 -11.62 8.28 -6.41
CA ILE A 109 -10.46 7.43 -6.05
C ILE A 109 -10.91 6.22 -5.24
N VAL A 110 -10.47 5.03 -5.66
CA VAL A 110 -10.65 3.77 -4.93
C VAL A 110 -9.31 3.30 -4.37
N LEU A 111 -9.26 3.12 -3.06
CA LEU A 111 -8.14 2.50 -2.35
C LEU A 111 -8.40 1.00 -2.26
N LEU A 112 -7.44 0.19 -2.69
CA LEU A 112 -7.54 -1.27 -2.72
C LEU A 112 -6.32 -1.88 -2.04
N THR A 113 -6.53 -2.68 -0.99
CA THR A 113 -5.43 -3.37 -0.30
C THR A 113 -5.16 -4.76 -0.88
N THR A 114 -3.91 -5.21 -0.84
CA THR A 114 -3.55 -6.62 -1.15
C THR A 114 -3.77 -7.59 0.03
N MET A 115 -4.17 -7.08 1.20
CA MET A 115 -4.49 -7.88 2.38
C MET A 115 -5.92 -8.42 2.28
N VAL A 116 -6.08 -9.59 1.66
CA VAL A 116 -7.37 -10.15 1.24
C VAL A 116 -8.18 -10.83 2.36
N THR A 117 -7.58 -11.07 3.53
CA THR A 117 -8.26 -11.70 4.68
C THR A 117 -8.44 -10.72 5.84
N PRO A 118 -9.58 -10.77 6.56
CA PRO A 118 -9.76 -10.01 7.81
C PRO A 118 -8.77 -10.42 8.91
N GLY A 119 -8.63 -9.55 9.93
CA GLY A 119 -7.84 -9.77 11.15
C GLY A 119 -6.51 -9.01 11.22
N GLY A 120 -6.12 -8.27 10.17
CA GLY A 120 -4.87 -7.49 10.12
C GLY A 120 -5.06 -6.01 10.47
N SER A 121 -4.20 -5.44 11.34
CA SER A 121 -4.32 -4.03 11.76
C SER A 121 -4.25 -3.04 10.60
N HIS A 122 -3.38 -3.28 9.63
CA HIS A 122 -3.21 -2.39 8.49
C HIS A 122 -4.52 -2.20 7.72
N ALA A 123 -5.16 -3.30 7.31
CA ALA A 123 -6.38 -3.25 6.51
C ALA A 123 -7.59 -2.74 7.31
N GLU A 124 -7.70 -3.11 8.59
CA GLU A 124 -8.91 -2.85 9.40
C GLU A 124 -8.88 -1.52 10.16
N LYS A 125 -7.69 -0.96 10.41
CA LYS A 125 -7.52 0.20 11.31
C LYS A 125 -6.72 1.31 10.66
N GLU A 126 -5.51 1.00 10.19
CA GLU A 126 -4.56 2.03 9.75
C GLU A 126 -4.97 2.66 8.42
N ILE A 127 -5.35 1.86 7.42
CA ILE A 127 -5.87 2.39 6.14
C ILE A 127 -7.15 3.20 6.36
N PRO A 128 -8.17 2.72 7.12
CA PRO A 128 -9.33 3.55 7.46
C PRO A 128 -9.01 4.87 8.18
N GLU A 129 -8.02 4.89 9.07
CA GLU A 129 -7.56 6.12 9.72
C GLU A 129 -6.95 7.10 8.71
N GLU A 130 -6.11 6.60 7.80
CA GLU A 130 -5.51 7.41 6.75
C GLU A 130 -6.56 7.97 5.78
N ILE A 131 -7.60 7.18 5.48
CA ILE A 131 -8.74 7.62 4.67
C ILE A 131 -9.49 8.77 5.33
N ARG A 132 -9.68 8.74 6.66
CA ARG A 132 -10.29 9.86 7.38
C ARG A 132 -9.49 11.14 7.20
N LYS A 133 -8.17 11.09 7.39
CA LYS A 133 -7.26 12.23 7.19
C LYS A 133 -7.33 12.76 5.74
N LEU A 134 -7.39 11.85 4.77
CA LEU A 134 -7.51 12.22 3.36
C LEU A 134 -8.85 12.87 3.01
N LYS A 135 -9.96 12.39 3.57
CA LYS A 135 -11.28 13.01 3.39
C LYS A 135 -11.36 14.40 4.04
N GLU A 136 -10.68 14.60 5.18
CA GLU A 136 -10.54 15.93 5.79
C GLU A 136 -9.68 16.87 4.93
N LYS A 137 -8.59 16.36 4.35
CA LYS A 137 -7.69 17.11 3.46
C LYS A 137 -8.34 17.45 2.11
N TYR A 138 -9.16 16.56 1.58
CA TYR A 138 -9.78 16.67 0.25
C TYR A 138 -11.30 16.46 0.29
N PRO A 139 -12.07 17.40 0.88
CA PRO A 139 -13.52 17.24 1.07
C PRO A 139 -14.32 17.15 -0.23
N ALA A 140 -13.75 17.59 -1.35
CA ALA A 140 -14.38 17.50 -2.68
C ALA A 140 -14.08 16.19 -3.42
N ALA A 141 -13.12 15.39 -2.95
CA ALA A 141 -12.76 14.12 -3.59
C ALA A 141 -13.64 12.98 -3.03
N HIS A 142 -14.09 12.10 -3.91
CA HIS A 142 -14.73 10.85 -3.52
C HIS A 142 -13.67 9.78 -3.31
N ILE A 143 -13.47 9.37 -2.07
CA ILE A 143 -12.45 8.40 -1.68
C ILE A 143 -13.13 7.18 -1.04
N ASP A 144 -13.11 6.06 -1.74
CA ASP A 144 -13.67 4.79 -1.29
C ASP A 144 -12.59 3.78 -0.93
N TYR A 145 -12.93 2.88 -0.03
CA TYR A 145 -12.09 1.75 0.34
C TYR A 145 -12.74 0.44 -0.12
N ALA A 146 -12.09 -0.25 -1.06
CA ALA A 146 -12.56 -1.54 -1.58
C ALA A 146 -12.15 -2.68 -0.64
N TRP A 147 -12.70 -2.66 0.58
CA TRP A 147 -12.46 -3.66 1.63
C TRP A 147 -13.69 -3.71 2.58
N PRO A 148 -14.08 -4.88 3.12
CA PRO A 148 -13.44 -6.19 3.00
C PRO A 148 -13.69 -6.87 1.65
N PHE A 149 -12.84 -7.84 1.31
CA PHE A 149 -13.04 -8.71 0.15
C PHE A 149 -14.14 -9.74 0.40
N ASP A 150 -14.85 -10.09 -0.67
CA ASP A 150 -15.74 -11.26 -0.67
C ASP A 150 -14.90 -12.54 -0.58
N LEU A 151 -14.98 -13.23 0.55
CA LEU A 151 -14.21 -14.44 0.81
C LEU A 151 -14.56 -15.59 -0.14
N HIS A 152 -15.75 -15.58 -0.75
CA HIS A 152 -16.09 -16.56 -1.78
C HIS A 152 -15.19 -16.39 -3.00
N LYS A 153 -15.01 -15.16 -3.50
CA LYS A 153 -14.13 -14.85 -4.63
C LYS A 153 -12.66 -15.09 -4.32
N VAL A 154 -12.23 -14.78 -3.10
CA VAL A 154 -10.86 -15.08 -2.66
C VAL A 154 -10.63 -16.59 -2.66
N ALA A 155 -11.59 -17.37 -2.17
CA ALA A 155 -11.52 -18.83 -2.21
C ALA A 155 -11.53 -19.38 -3.64
N GLU A 156 -12.31 -18.81 -4.57
CA GLU A 156 -12.28 -19.16 -6.00
C GLU A 156 -10.90 -18.93 -6.61
N MET A 157 -10.30 -17.75 -6.39
CA MET A 157 -8.93 -17.46 -6.86
C MET A 157 -7.91 -18.49 -6.32
N MET A 158 -8.00 -18.85 -5.03
CA MET A 158 -7.13 -19.86 -4.42
C MET A 158 -7.39 -21.26 -4.98
N LYS A 159 -8.65 -21.61 -5.22
CA LYS A 159 -9.05 -22.86 -5.85
C LYS A 159 -8.46 -22.99 -7.25
N ASP A 160 -8.61 -21.97 -8.10
CA ASP A 160 -8.05 -21.95 -9.45
C ASP A 160 -6.53 -22.17 -9.44
N GLN A 161 -5.85 -21.55 -8.48
CA GLN A 161 -4.41 -21.75 -8.29
C GLN A 161 -4.10 -23.21 -7.92
N ILE A 162 -4.83 -23.83 -6.97
CA ILE A 162 -4.63 -25.23 -6.57
C ILE A 162 -4.86 -26.18 -7.76
N GLU A 163 -5.94 -25.97 -8.51
CA GLU A 163 -6.29 -26.80 -9.68
C GLU A 163 -5.22 -26.72 -10.78
N SER A 164 -4.52 -25.59 -10.92
CA SER A 164 -3.41 -25.45 -11.88
C SER A 164 -2.21 -26.38 -11.62
N PHE A 165 -2.07 -26.93 -10.40
CA PHE A 165 -1.02 -27.91 -10.04
C PHE A 165 -1.51 -29.36 -10.08
N GLN A 166 -2.79 -29.59 -10.37
CA GLN A 166 -3.28 -30.96 -10.49
C GLN A 166 -2.74 -31.60 -11.78
N PRO A 167 -2.40 -32.90 -11.74
CA PRO A 167 -1.96 -33.60 -12.95
C PRO A 167 -3.03 -33.46 -14.03
N ARG A 168 -2.63 -33.04 -15.23
CA ARG A 168 -3.52 -33.15 -16.40
C ARG A 168 -3.77 -34.65 -16.62
N ALA A 169 -5.02 -35.04 -16.60
CA ALA A 169 -5.46 -36.39 -16.96
C ALA A 169 -5.09 -36.73 -18.40
#